data_AF-A0A2A7SCU9-F1
#
_entry.id   AF-A0A2A7SCU9-F1
#
_cell.length_a   1.000
_cell.length_b   1.000
_cell.length_c   1.000
_cell.angle_alpha   90.00
_cell.angle_beta   90.00
_cell.angle_gamma   90.00
#
_symmetry.space_group_name_H-M   'P 1'
#
loop_
_entity.id
_entity.type
_entity.pdbx_description
1 polymer ?
#
loop_
_entity_poly.entity_id
_entity_poly.type
_entity_poly.pdbx_seq_one_letter_code
_entity_poly.pdbx_strand_id
1 'polypeptide(L)'
;MSLSINSLSTPSIDPMSLCTGGSNGSNSSSLIQILQQIAQMIQEITQALKMAASSDTDDGSGLGGGGGGGMPQSFAAAPAGGGGGGGGAPAAGAPAAGAGAGTPVQASAGTNGPGSGTDVSSLGGDNAHKIAAYLQDNLGLNKTAVAGVLGNLQQESGLTPNINQGGQIGAPSANNADDDGHGYGLAQWGGVRKEGLEQFAASQGKSPQDLGVQLDYLAKEVKEKPGLVDALNNAGSADAAASVWCKQFELAADPQMQNRDQYAQQFLSQGL
;
A
#
# COMPACT_ATOMS: atom_id res chain seq x y z
N MET A 1 -20.87 56.67 21.18
CA MET A 1 -20.91 56.65 19.70
C MET A 1 -20.13 55.42 19.27
N SER A 2 -20.79 54.27 19.24
CA SER A 2 -21.45 53.63 18.08
C SER A 2 -20.49 52.70 17.33
N LEU A 3 -20.81 51.41 17.44
CA LEU A 3 -20.22 50.28 16.74
C LEU A 3 -20.53 50.37 15.24
N SER A 4 -19.57 49.98 14.39
CA SER A 4 -19.83 49.61 13.00
C SER A 4 -19.18 48.27 12.69
N ILE A 5 -20.03 47.25 12.67
CA ILE A 5 -19.78 45.91 12.12
C ILE A 5 -19.88 46.01 10.59
N ASN A 6 -18.77 45.76 9.88
CA ASN A 6 -18.83 45.53 8.44
C ASN A 6 -19.14 44.05 8.20
N SER A 7 -20.35 43.80 7.70
CA SER A 7 -20.88 42.49 7.33
C SER A 7 -20.08 41.91 6.14
N LEU A 8 -19.57 40.69 6.30
CA LEU A 8 -19.11 39.85 5.20
C LEU A 8 -20.33 39.47 4.35
N SER A 9 -20.36 39.92 3.11
CA SER A 9 -21.28 39.39 2.09
C SER A 9 -20.53 38.31 1.31
N THR A 10 -20.92 37.06 1.49
CA THR A 10 -20.48 35.96 0.61
C THR A 10 -21.30 36.01 -0.68
N PRO A 11 -20.69 35.84 -1.87
CA PRO A 11 -21.48 35.70 -3.09
C PRO A 11 -22.25 34.38 -3.03
N SER A 12 -23.58 34.50 -3.11
CA SER A 12 -24.50 33.39 -3.34
C SER A 12 -24.22 32.82 -4.74
N ILE A 13 -23.71 31.59 -4.79
CA ILE A 13 -23.64 30.81 -6.03
C ILE A 13 -25.01 30.19 -6.25
N ASP A 14 -25.70 30.69 -7.27
CA ASP A 14 -27.00 30.23 -7.72
C ASP A 14 -26.81 28.91 -8.51
N PRO A 15 -27.26 27.73 -8.03
CA PRO A 15 -26.88 26.45 -8.63
C PRO A 15 -27.63 26.10 -9.93
N MET A 16 -28.33 27.04 -10.57
CA MET A 16 -29.21 26.75 -11.71
C MET A 16 -28.99 27.66 -12.92
N SER A 17 -27.76 28.14 -13.13
CA SER A 17 -27.40 28.85 -14.36
C SER A 17 -26.18 28.22 -15.03
N LEU A 18 -26.42 27.11 -15.73
CA LEU A 18 -25.64 26.81 -16.94
C LEU A 18 -26.52 26.08 -17.96
N CYS A 19 -26.93 26.86 -18.95
CA CYS A 19 -27.77 26.44 -20.05
C CYS A 19 -26.98 25.61 -21.08
N THR A 20 -27.59 24.47 -21.42
CA THR A 20 -27.84 23.97 -22.79
C THR A 20 -26.69 23.86 -23.78
N GLY A 21 -26.28 22.61 -24.04
CA GLY A 21 -25.48 22.25 -25.22
C GLY A 21 -25.28 20.74 -25.40
N GLY A 22 -26.28 20.04 -25.95
CA GLY A 22 -26.11 18.92 -26.89
C GLY A 22 -25.38 17.62 -26.48
N SER A 23 -26.20 16.58 -26.26
CA SER A 23 -26.01 15.19 -26.73
C SER A 23 -25.20 14.19 -25.86
N ASN A 24 -25.95 13.18 -25.39
CA ASN A 24 -25.54 11.85 -24.89
C ASN A 24 -24.67 11.77 -23.62
N GLY A 25 -25.31 11.71 -22.44
CA GLY A 25 -24.58 11.50 -21.19
C GLY A 25 -25.42 11.20 -19.95
N SER A 26 -26.46 10.37 -20.04
CA SER A 26 -27.34 10.09 -18.89
C SER A 26 -26.73 9.22 -17.78
N ASN A 27 -25.51 8.67 -17.98
CA ASN A 27 -24.87 7.76 -17.03
C ASN A 27 -23.75 8.43 -16.19
N SER A 28 -23.22 9.57 -16.64
CA SER A 28 -22.08 10.22 -15.97
C SER A 28 -22.53 11.21 -14.89
N SER A 29 -23.69 11.84 -15.08
CA SER A 29 -24.27 12.76 -14.08
C SER A 29 -24.77 12.03 -12.83
N SER A 30 -25.29 10.81 -12.99
CA SER A 30 -25.76 9.96 -11.89
C SER A 30 -24.60 9.38 -11.07
N LEU A 31 -23.48 9.00 -11.70
CA LEU A 31 -22.28 8.54 -10.99
C LEU A 31 -21.59 9.67 -10.20
N ILE A 32 -21.50 10.87 -10.76
CA ILE A 32 -20.96 12.04 -10.04
C ILE A 32 -21.86 12.41 -8.86
N GLN A 33 -23.19 12.36 -9.03
CA GLN A 33 -24.13 12.58 -7.93
C GLN A 33 -24.04 11.50 -6.86
N ILE A 34 -23.89 10.22 -7.23
CA ILE A 34 -23.70 9.12 -6.28
C ILE A 34 -22.39 9.28 -5.51
N LEU A 35 -21.30 9.66 -6.16
CA LEU A 35 -20.02 9.93 -5.51
C LEU A 35 -20.11 11.11 -4.55
N GLN A 36 -20.81 12.18 -4.92
CA GLN A 36 -21.07 13.31 -4.02
C GLN A 36 -21.96 12.93 -2.83
N GLN A 37 -22.97 12.07 -3.05
CA GLN A 37 -23.86 11.57 -2.01
C GLN A 37 -23.10 10.70 -1.00
N ILE A 38 -22.18 9.85 -1.48
CA ILE A 38 -21.32 9.01 -0.63
C ILE A 38 -20.34 9.88 0.16
N ALA A 39 -19.73 10.89 -0.47
CA ALA A 39 -18.82 11.81 0.20
C ALA A 39 -19.54 12.59 1.32
N GLN A 40 -20.78 13.05 1.10
CA GLN A 40 -21.57 13.72 2.13
C GLN A 40 -21.92 12.77 3.29
N MET A 41 -22.30 11.52 3.00
CA MET A 41 -22.61 10.53 4.02
C MET A 41 -21.39 10.19 4.91
N ILE A 42 -20.18 10.12 4.33
CA ILE A 42 -18.94 9.89 5.09
C ILE A 42 -18.60 11.09 5.99
N GLN A 43 -18.83 12.32 5.53
CA GLN A 43 -18.59 13.51 6.36
C GLN A 43 -19.56 13.63 7.54
N GLU A 44 -20.83 13.23 7.37
CA GLU A 44 -21.80 13.18 8.47
C GLU A 44 -21.41 12.15 9.54
N ILE A 45 -20.95 10.96 9.12
CA ILE A 45 -20.47 9.92 10.06
C ILE A 45 -19.20 10.40 10.80
N THR A 46 -18.31 11.10 10.10
CA THR A 46 -17.06 11.62 10.69
C THR A 46 -17.35 12.72 11.72
N GLN A 47 -18.31 13.61 11.46
CA GLN A 47 -18.74 14.61 12.45
C GLN A 47 -19.44 13.96 13.65
N ALA A 48 -20.27 12.94 13.42
CA ALA A 48 -20.91 12.20 14.51
C ALA A 48 -19.89 11.49 15.42
N LEU A 49 -18.83 10.89 14.86
CA LEU A 49 -17.74 10.31 15.65
C LEU A 49 -16.94 11.37 16.42
N LYS A 50 -16.72 12.55 15.82
CA LYS A 50 -16.00 13.64 16.47
C LYS A 50 -16.79 14.27 17.63
N MET A 51 -18.12 14.26 17.55
CA MET A 51 -19.00 14.65 18.66
C MET A 51 -19.07 13.58 19.76
N ALA A 52 -19.09 12.29 19.40
CA ALA A 52 -19.03 11.18 20.37
C ALA A 52 -17.68 11.10 21.11
N ALA A 53 -16.58 11.49 20.46
CA ALA A 53 -15.27 11.63 21.10
C ALA A 53 -15.13 12.88 21.99
N SER A 54 -16.13 13.78 22.00
CA SER A 54 -16.14 15.01 22.81
C SER A 54 -17.06 14.96 24.02
N SER A 55 -17.73 13.83 24.29
CA SER A 55 -18.65 13.69 25.44
C SER A 55 -18.08 12.98 26.67
N ASP A 56 -16.79 12.62 26.69
CA ASP A 56 -16.15 12.03 27.88
C ASP A 56 -15.00 12.91 28.39
N THR A 57 -15.34 14.02 29.04
CA THR A 57 -14.58 14.57 30.18
C THR A 57 -15.49 15.56 30.92
N ASP A 58 -16.31 15.05 31.83
CA ASP A 58 -16.81 15.83 32.96
C ASP A 58 -16.37 15.10 34.24
N ASP A 59 -15.18 15.46 34.72
CA ASP A 59 -14.86 15.34 36.14
C ASP A 59 -14.07 16.60 36.54
N GLY A 60 -14.75 17.44 37.30
CA GLY A 60 -14.19 18.65 37.87
C GLY A 60 -13.37 18.34 39.12
N SER A 61 -12.14 18.85 39.17
CA SER A 61 -11.58 19.35 40.42
C SER A 61 -10.44 20.32 40.13
N GLY A 62 -10.53 21.50 40.73
CA GLY A 62 -9.60 22.59 40.52
C GLY A 62 -8.40 22.59 41.47
N LEU A 63 -7.58 23.64 41.25
CA LEU A 63 -6.70 24.38 42.16
C LEU A 63 -5.19 24.06 42.15
N GLY A 64 -4.44 25.06 41.64
CA GLY A 64 -3.12 25.54 42.10
C GLY A 64 -1.88 24.79 41.55
N GLY A 65 -0.80 25.40 41.06
CA GLY A 65 -0.34 26.78 41.04
C GLY A 65 1.20 26.83 41.23
N GLY A 66 1.94 27.34 40.22
CA GLY A 66 3.35 27.81 40.29
C GLY A 66 4.46 26.74 40.28
N GLY A 67 5.63 26.89 39.66
CA GLY A 67 6.24 27.98 38.90
C GLY A 67 7.78 27.76 38.81
N GLY A 68 8.38 28.18 37.69
CA GLY A 68 9.83 28.41 37.49
C GLY A 68 10.69 27.16 37.21
N GLY A 69 11.64 27.12 36.28
CA GLY A 69 12.26 28.11 35.40
C GLY A 69 13.60 27.54 34.93
N GLY A 70 14.09 27.94 33.76
CA GLY A 70 15.49 27.74 33.35
C GLY A 70 15.73 26.74 32.22
N MET A 71 15.72 27.25 30.99
CA MET A 71 16.44 26.71 29.81
C MET A 71 17.86 27.36 29.77
N PRO A 72 18.80 27.03 28.85
CA PRO A 72 18.83 25.97 27.83
C PRO A 72 20.25 25.35 27.53
N GLN A 73 20.33 24.51 26.47
CA GLN A 73 21.49 24.19 25.59
C GLN A 73 22.61 23.28 26.17
N SER A 74 23.35 22.42 25.46
CA SER A 74 23.29 21.69 24.18
C SER A 74 24.59 20.83 24.07
N PHE A 75 24.62 19.91 23.09
CA PHE A 75 25.75 19.19 22.46
C PHE A 75 26.59 18.08 23.17
N ALA A 76 26.78 17.04 22.35
CA ALA A 76 27.54 15.80 22.47
C ALA A 76 29.07 15.93 22.66
N ALA A 77 29.72 14.86 23.17
CA ALA A 77 30.62 13.96 22.40
C ALA A 77 31.85 13.43 23.19
N ALA A 78 32.09 12.11 23.01
CA ALA A 78 33.34 11.33 23.09
C ALA A 78 34.17 11.26 24.40
N PRO A 79 34.94 10.17 24.55
CA PRO A 79 36.39 10.37 24.41
C PRO A 79 37.10 9.34 23.53
N ALA A 80 38.21 9.81 22.96
CA ALA A 80 39.24 9.05 22.27
C ALA A 80 40.40 8.70 23.23
N GLY A 81 41.16 7.66 22.88
CA GLY A 81 42.49 7.34 23.42
C GLY A 81 42.78 5.85 23.16
N GLY A 82 43.82 5.40 22.47
CA GLY A 82 45.06 6.04 22.05
C GLY A 82 46.25 5.27 22.64
N GLY A 83 47.00 4.56 21.79
CA GLY A 83 48.46 4.48 21.93
C GLY A 83 49.13 3.13 22.28
N GLY A 84 49.92 2.64 21.31
CA GLY A 84 51.25 2.00 21.49
C GLY A 84 51.28 0.51 21.81
N GLY A 85 52.14 -0.35 21.24
CA GLY A 85 53.29 -0.17 20.33
C GLY A 85 54.28 -1.31 20.54
N GLY A 86 54.92 -1.80 19.46
CA GLY A 86 56.06 -2.72 19.44
C GLY A 86 55.68 -4.21 19.35
N GLY A 87 56.18 -5.04 18.43
CA GLY A 87 57.36 -4.97 17.57
C GLY A 87 58.16 -6.26 17.74
N GLY A 88 58.25 -7.10 16.70
CA GLY A 88 59.13 -8.29 16.71
C GLY A 88 58.65 -9.46 15.85
N ALA A 89 59.17 -9.56 14.64
CA ALA A 89 59.32 -10.80 13.88
C ALA A 89 60.84 -11.10 13.80
N PRO A 90 61.33 -12.35 13.63
CA PRO A 90 61.17 -13.01 12.33
C PRO A 90 61.11 -14.56 12.30
N ALA A 91 60.69 -15.05 11.11
CA ALA A 91 61.15 -16.22 10.34
C ALA A 91 60.73 -17.69 10.68
N ALA A 92 59.92 -18.21 9.74
CA ALA A 92 60.06 -19.45 8.94
C ALA A 92 59.87 -20.85 9.57
N GLY A 93 58.89 -21.59 9.01
CA GLY A 93 58.80 -23.06 9.06
C GLY A 93 57.40 -23.58 8.67
N ALA A 94 57.28 -24.27 7.54
CA ALA A 94 56.10 -25.07 7.13
C ALA A 94 56.40 -26.57 7.34
N PRO A 95 55.51 -27.54 7.04
CA PRO A 95 54.04 -27.66 7.20
C PRO A 95 53.65 -28.95 7.98
N ALA A 96 52.39 -29.14 8.40
CA ALA A 96 51.84 -30.48 8.69
C ALA A 96 50.30 -30.53 8.71
N ALA A 97 49.76 -31.52 8.00
CA ALA A 97 48.37 -31.96 8.02
C ALA A 97 48.14 -32.99 9.16
N GLY A 98 46.89 -33.14 9.65
CA GLY A 98 46.52 -34.29 10.49
C GLY A 98 45.26 -34.15 11.34
N ALA A 99 44.15 -34.65 10.79
CA ALA A 99 42.99 -35.34 11.38
C ALA A 99 42.69 -35.26 12.90
N GLY A 100 41.40 -35.09 13.23
CA GLY A 100 40.83 -35.47 14.52
C GLY A 100 39.31 -35.29 14.59
N ALA A 101 38.58 -36.39 14.44
CA ALA A 101 37.12 -36.46 14.35
C ALA A 101 36.40 -36.36 15.71
N GLY A 102 35.15 -35.90 15.67
CA GLY A 102 34.14 -36.08 16.72
C GLY A 102 32.74 -35.86 16.15
N THR A 103 31.93 -36.93 16.08
CA THR A 103 30.48 -36.93 15.76
C THR A 103 29.77 -37.70 16.90
N PRO A 104 28.41 -37.81 17.01
CA PRO A 104 27.29 -37.11 16.36
C PRO A 104 26.17 -36.63 17.35
N VAL A 105 25.21 -35.81 16.91
CA VAL A 105 23.79 -36.02 17.29
C VAL A 105 22.93 -35.94 16.04
N GLN A 106 22.38 -37.10 15.73
CA GLN A 106 21.42 -37.42 14.69
C GLN A 106 20.08 -36.72 14.95
N ALA A 107 19.54 -36.04 13.95
CA ALA A 107 18.10 -36.01 13.70
C ALA A 107 17.88 -36.51 12.26
N SER A 108 16.94 -37.44 12.14
CA SER A 108 16.75 -38.34 11.02
C SER A 108 16.41 -37.64 9.71
N ALA A 109 17.02 -38.15 8.64
CA ALA A 109 16.68 -37.88 7.26
C ALA A 109 15.24 -38.29 6.92
N GLY A 110 14.58 -37.43 6.14
CA GLY A 110 13.70 -37.78 5.04
C GLY A 110 14.15 -36.98 3.81
N THR A 111 15.04 -37.56 3.02
CA THR A 111 15.51 -37.06 1.71
C THR A 111 14.52 -37.54 0.61
N ASN A 112 14.37 -36.99 -0.61
CA ASN A 112 15.24 -36.28 -1.56
C ASN A 112 14.31 -35.40 -2.47
N GLY A 113 14.71 -34.20 -2.89
CA GLY A 113 15.52 -34.01 -4.09
C GLY A 113 15.85 -32.53 -4.41
N PRO A 114 16.81 -32.28 -5.31
CA PRO A 114 17.76 -31.19 -5.20
C PRO A 114 17.43 -29.97 -6.08
N GLY A 115 17.78 -28.78 -5.60
CA GLY A 115 17.70 -27.54 -6.37
C GLY A 115 18.27 -26.35 -5.61
N SER A 116 19.54 -26.44 -5.20
CA SER A 116 20.31 -25.26 -4.80
C SER A 116 20.51 -24.35 -6.01
N GLY A 117 19.73 -23.29 -6.06
CA GLY A 117 19.98 -22.11 -6.86
C GLY A 117 19.13 -21.01 -6.25
N THR A 118 19.74 -20.00 -5.62
CA THR A 118 19.04 -18.75 -5.37
C THR A 118 18.82 -18.11 -6.73
N ASP A 119 17.72 -18.52 -7.34
CA ASP A 119 17.36 -18.21 -8.70
C ASP A 119 16.71 -16.82 -8.69
N VAL A 120 17.21 -15.91 -9.52
CA VAL A 120 16.70 -14.54 -9.62
C VAL A 120 15.38 -14.51 -10.42
N SER A 121 14.47 -15.49 -10.20
CA SER A 121 13.41 -15.85 -11.16
C SER A 121 11.97 -15.94 -10.62
N SER A 122 11.70 -15.80 -9.31
CA SER A 122 10.30 -15.78 -8.80
C SER A 122 9.81 -14.34 -8.57
N LEU A 123 9.17 -13.73 -9.57
CA LEU A 123 8.44 -12.47 -9.36
C LEU A 123 7.47 -12.61 -8.18
N GLY A 124 7.44 -11.62 -7.27
CA GLY A 124 6.54 -11.57 -6.11
C GLY A 124 6.70 -12.65 -5.03
N GLY A 125 7.60 -13.62 -5.19
CA GLY A 125 7.82 -14.70 -4.22
C GLY A 125 6.54 -15.41 -3.77
N ASP A 126 6.42 -15.71 -2.47
CA ASP A 126 5.25 -16.38 -1.88
C ASP A 126 3.95 -15.60 -2.03
N ASN A 127 4.02 -14.26 -2.17
CA ASN A 127 2.82 -13.43 -2.30
C ASN A 127 2.15 -13.63 -3.66
N ALA A 128 2.93 -13.84 -4.74
CA ALA A 128 2.37 -14.07 -6.07
C ALA A 128 1.35 -15.22 -6.07
N HIS A 129 1.71 -16.37 -5.50
CA HIS A 129 0.83 -17.54 -5.41
C HIS A 129 -0.41 -17.28 -4.55
N LYS A 130 -0.27 -16.57 -3.42
CA LYS A 130 -1.41 -16.25 -2.54
C LYS A 130 -2.39 -15.30 -3.22
N ILE A 131 -1.87 -14.30 -3.93
CA ILE A 131 -2.68 -13.34 -4.69
C ILE A 131 -3.36 -14.09 -5.85
N ALA A 132 -2.62 -14.90 -6.62
CA ALA A 132 -3.15 -15.69 -7.73
C ALA A 132 -4.30 -16.63 -7.30
N ALA A 133 -4.12 -17.35 -6.19
CA ALA A 133 -5.14 -18.22 -5.61
C ALA A 133 -6.37 -17.41 -5.20
N TYR A 134 -6.17 -16.30 -4.48
CA TYR A 134 -7.26 -15.44 -4.05
C TYR A 134 -8.08 -14.90 -5.24
N LEU A 135 -7.42 -14.41 -6.29
CA LEU A 135 -8.05 -13.87 -7.49
C LEU A 135 -8.86 -14.93 -8.25
N GLN A 136 -8.38 -16.17 -8.31
CA GLN A 136 -9.14 -17.29 -8.89
C GLN A 136 -10.35 -17.64 -8.03
N ASP A 137 -10.12 -17.87 -6.73
CA ASP A 137 -11.12 -18.43 -5.83
C ASP A 137 -12.24 -17.43 -5.48
N ASN A 138 -11.92 -16.14 -5.36
CA ASN A 138 -12.85 -15.12 -4.85
C ASN A 138 -13.41 -14.19 -5.93
N LEU A 139 -12.72 -14.06 -7.07
CA LEU A 139 -13.15 -13.21 -8.19
C LEU A 139 -13.46 -14.01 -9.45
N GLY A 140 -13.15 -15.31 -9.50
CA GLY A 140 -13.42 -16.16 -10.66
C GLY A 140 -12.57 -15.79 -11.87
N LEU A 141 -11.39 -15.20 -11.66
CA LEU A 141 -10.48 -14.86 -12.74
C LEU A 141 -9.81 -16.14 -13.28
N ASN A 142 -9.71 -16.26 -14.60
CA ASN A 142 -8.95 -17.33 -15.24
C ASN A 142 -7.44 -17.02 -15.21
N LYS A 143 -6.59 -18.00 -15.54
CA LYS A 143 -5.12 -17.85 -15.47
C LYS A 143 -4.59 -16.66 -16.29
N THR A 144 -5.15 -16.42 -17.48
CA THR A 144 -4.76 -15.29 -18.33
C THR A 144 -5.09 -13.95 -17.65
N ALA A 145 -6.30 -13.84 -17.09
CA ALA A 145 -6.73 -12.68 -16.34
C ALA A 145 -5.86 -12.44 -15.10
N VAL A 146 -5.61 -13.48 -14.30
CA VAL A 146 -4.74 -13.41 -13.12
C VAL A 146 -3.34 -12.95 -13.48
N ALA A 147 -2.74 -13.50 -14.55
CA ALA A 147 -1.43 -13.07 -14.99
C ALA A 147 -1.40 -11.58 -15.35
N GLY A 148 -2.43 -11.06 -16.02
CA GLY A 148 -2.57 -9.63 -16.32
C GLY A 148 -2.68 -8.75 -15.06
N VAL A 149 -3.44 -9.19 -14.06
CA VAL A 149 -3.56 -8.47 -12.77
C VAL A 149 -2.24 -8.50 -12.01
N LEU A 150 -1.60 -9.67 -11.89
CA LEU A 150 -0.29 -9.79 -11.25
C LEU A 150 0.77 -8.94 -11.93
N GLY A 151 0.75 -8.83 -13.26
CA GLY A 151 1.67 -7.96 -13.99
C GLY A 151 1.53 -6.48 -13.61
N ASN A 152 0.31 -6.03 -13.34
CA ASN A 152 0.07 -4.68 -12.83
C ASN A 152 0.54 -4.54 -11.38
N LEU A 153 0.09 -5.41 -10.48
CA LEU A 153 0.45 -5.33 -9.07
C LEU A 153 1.97 -5.49 -8.84
N GLN A 154 2.66 -6.23 -9.71
CA GLN A 154 4.12 -6.32 -9.72
C GLN A 154 4.78 -4.98 -10.10
N GLN A 155 4.22 -4.26 -11.07
CA GLN A 155 4.67 -2.92 -11.42
C GLN A 155 4.38 -1.90 -10.31
N GLU A 156 3.23 -2.01 -9.65
CA GLU A 156 2.84 -1.09 -8.57
C GLU A 156 3.70 -1.28 -7.31
N SER A 157 3.86 -2.51 -6.85
CA SER A 157 4.35 -2.78 -5.49
C SER A 157 5.38 -3.89 -5.39
N GLY A 158 5.72 -4.52 -6.51
CA GLY A 158 6.42 -5.80 -6.49
C GLY A 158 5.67 -6.87 -5.69
N LEU A 159 4.34 -6.80 -5.65
CA LEU A 159 3.47 -7.69 -4.86
C LEU A 159 3.74 -7.62 -3.35
N THR A 160 4.13 -6.44 -2.87
CA THR A 160 4.44 -6.18 -1.45
C THR A 160 3.34 -5.33 -0.81
N PRO A 161 2.56 -5.88 0.15
CA PRO A 161 1.41 -5.16 0.70
C PRO A 161 1.80 -3.98 1.60
N ASN A 162 2.96 -4.01 2.25
CA ASN A 162 3.37 -2.96 3.19
C ASN A 162 4.38 -1.97 2.60
N ILE A 163 4.29 -1.67 1.31
CA ILE A 163 5.18 -0.73 0.63
C ILE A 163 4.50 0.62 0.39
N ASN A 164 5.15 1.69 0.82
CA ASN A 164 4.77 3.06 0.47
C ASN A 164 5.43 3.45 -0.86
N GLN A 165 4.84 4.44 -1.53
CA GLN A 165 5.44 5.11 -2.67
C GLN A 165 6.91 5.50 -2.38
N GLY A 166 7.77 5.26 -3.38
CA GLY A 166 9.22 5.40 -3.21
C GLY A 166 9.93 4.21 -2.54
N GLY A 167 9.19 3.16 -2.16
CA GLY A 167 9.74 1.87 -1.74
C GLY A 167 9.92 1.68 -0.23
N GLN A 168 9.44 2.61 0.60
CA GLN A 168 9.59 2.49 2.05
C GLN A 168 8.62 1.43 2.61
N ILE A 169 9.17 0.42 3.27
CA ILE A 169 8.39 -0.64 3.93
C ILE A 169 7.85 -0.17 5.28
N GLY A 170 6.56 -0.39 5.54
CA GLY A 170 5.92 -0.14 6.82
C GLY A 170 4.42 0.17 6.73
N ALA A 171 3.92 0.81 7.79
CA ALA A 171 2.56 1.34 7.83
C ALA A 171 2.36 2.41 6.73
N PRO A 172 1.10 2.68 6.33
CA PRO A 172 0.80 3.79 5.41
C PRO A 172 1.35 5.11 5.95
N SER A 173 1.89 5.93 5.06
CA SER A 173 2.21 7.32 5.39
C SER A 173 0.92 8.08 5.71
N ALA A 174 0.95 8.97 6.71
CA ALA A 174 -0.24 9.68 7.19
C ALA A 174 -0.87 10.65 6.16
N ASN A 175 -0.15 10.99 5.09
CA ASN A 175 -0.69 11.82 4.02
C ASN A 175 -1.34 10.95 2.96
N ASN A 176 -2.63 11.18 2.71
CA ASN A 176 -3.45 10.50 1.71
C ASN A 176 -3.71 11.39 0.49
N ALA A 177 -2.71 12.16 0.07
CA ALA A 177 -2.82 12.92 -1.17
C ALA A 177 -2.98 11.99 -2.39
N ASP A 178 -3.72 12.45 -3.38
CA ASP A 178 -3.89 11.76 -4.67
C ASP A 178 -2.82 12.26 -5.64
N ASP A 179 -1.58 11.80 -5.44
CA ASP A 179 -0.40 12.20 -6.20
C ASP A 179 0.62 11.05 -6.31
N ASP A 180 1.69 11.28 -7.08
CA ASP A 180 2.77 10.31 -7.31
C ASP A 180 3.72 10.14 -6.11
N GLY A 181 3.38 10.68 -4.94
CA GLY A 181 4.19 10.68 -3.72
C GLY A 181 3.61 9.87 -2.56
N HIS A 182 2.33 9.48 -2.61
CA HIS A 182 1.61 9.00 -1.43
C HIS A 182 0.85 7.68 -1.60
N GLY A 183 1.08 6.96 -2.71
CA GLY A 183 0.59 5.60 -2.94
C GLY A 183 0.99 4.60 -1.85
N TYR A 184 0.16 3.56 -1.67
CA TYR A 184 0.40 2.51 -0.67
C TYR A 184 -0.08 1.12 -1.11
N GLY A 185 0.69 0.10 -0.72
CA GLY A 185 0.32 -1.31 -0.80
C GLY A 185 0.24 -1.89 -2.21
N LEU A 186 -0.47 -3.01 -2.33
CA LEU A 186 -0.47 -3.87 -3.52
C LEU A 186 -0.74 -3.10 -4.82
N ALA A 187 -1.76 -2.25 -4.81
CA ALA A 187 -2.21 -1.49 -5.98
C ALA A 187 -1.82 -0.01 -5.90
N GLN A 188 -0.85 0.34 -5.05
CA GLN A 188 -0.43 1.73 -4.82
C GLN A 188 -1.60 2.70 -4.65
N TRP A 189 -2.56 2.35 -3.80
CA TRP A 189 -3.72 3.19 -3.52
C TRP A 189 -3.26 4.58 -3.06
N GLY A 190 -3.71 5.63 -3.74
CA GLY A 190 -3.56 7.03 -3.37
C GLY A 190 -4.90 7.66 -2.99
N GLY A 191 -4.86 8.91 -2.53
CA GLY A 191 -6.07 9.71 -2.34
C GLY A 191 -7.12 9.05 -1.44
N VAL A 192 -8.38 9.19 -1.84
CA VAL A 192 -9.55 8.60 -1.18
C VAL A 192 -9.51 7.06 -1.18
N ARG A 193 -8.82 6.43 -2.13
CA ARG A 193 -8.74 4.96 -2.17
C ARG A 193 -7.83 4.43 -1.07
N LYS A 194 -6.75 5.15 -0.76
CA LYS A 194 -5.86 4.84 0.37
C LYS A 194 -6.57 5.01 1.71
N GLU A 195 -7.27 6.12 1.88
CA GLU A 195 -8.09 6.36 3.06
C GLU A 195 -9.15 5.25 3.24
N GLY A 196 -9.80 4.84 2.14
CA GLY A 196 -10.75 3.74 2.17
C GLY A 196 -10.13 2.40 2.60
N LEU A 197 -8.89 2.11 2.20
CA LEU A 197 -8.16 0.92 2.68
C LEU A 197 -7.90 1.00 4.19
N GLU A 198 -7.43 2.15 4.68
CA GLU A 198 -7.16 2.37 6.11
C GLU A 198 -8.44 2.19 6.95
N GLN A 199 -9.54 2.78 6.50
CA GLN A 199 -10.86 2.64 7.15
C GLN A 199 -11.37 1.20 7.07
N PHE A 200 -11.21 0.53 5.93
CA PHE A 200 -11.61 -0.86 5.76
C PHE A 200 -10.84 -1.79 6.70
N ALA A 201 -9.53 -1.58 6.84
CA ALA A 201 -8.69 -2.33 7.77
C ALA A 201 -9.11 -2.09 9.22
N ALA A 202 -9.35 -0.83 9.60
CA ALA A 202 -9.84 -0.45 10.91
C ALA A 202 -11.21 -1.08 11.23
N SER A 203 -12.12 -1.15 10.24
CA SER A 203 -13.44 -1.77 10.38
C SER A 203 -13.38 -3.26 10.72
N GLN A 204 -12.28 -3.92 10.33
CA GLN A 204 -12.00 -5.32 10.62
C GLN A 204 -11.15 -5.54 11.89
N GLY A 205 -10.68 -4.46 12.55
CA GLY A 205 -9.72 -4.56 13.65
C GLY A 205 -8.37 -5.14 13.21
N LYS A 206 -7.98 -4.95 11.94
CA LYS A 206 -6.74 -5.50 11.35
C LYS A 206 -5.84 -4.39 10.83
N SER A 207 -4.58 -4.73 10.57
CA SER A 207 -3.59 -3.81 10.00
C SER A 207 -3.83 -3.63 8.48
N PRO A 208 -3.73 -2.40 7.93
CA PRO A 208 -3.74 -2.19 6.49
C PRO A 208 -2.51 -2.78 5.79
N GLN A 209 -1.48 -3.20 6.53
CA GLN A 209 -0.31 -3.91 6.01
C GLN A 209 -0.58 -5.39 5.69
N ASP A 210 -1.69 -5.94 6.19
CA ASP A 210 -2.01 -7.36 6.02
C ASP A 210 -2.42 -7.68 4.58
N LEU A 211 -1.82 -8.73 4.02
CA LEU A 211 -2.08 -9.15 2.64
C LEU A 211 -3.57 -9.51 2.43
N GLY A 212 -4.17 -10.22 3.38
CA GLY A 212 -5.58 -10.63 3.29
C GLY A 212 -6.51 -9.42 3.31
N VAL A 213 -6.26 -8.44 4.19
CA VAL A 213 -7.01 -7.18 4.24
C VAL A 213 -6.94 -6.44 2.91
N GLN A 214 -5.75 -6.33 2.31
CA GLN A 214 -5.60 -5.65 1.01
C GLN A 214 -6.26 -6.42 -0.13
N LEU A 215 -6.24 -7.75 -0.11
CA LEU A 215 -6.94 -8.57 -1.10
C LEU A 215 -8.46 -8.44 -0.98
N ASP A 216 -9.00 -8.41 0.23
CA ASP A 216 -10.42 -8.18 0.48
C ASP A 216 -10.86 -6.78 0.03
N TYR A 217 -10.02 -5.76 0.26
CA TYR A 217 -10.29 -4.40 -0.21
C TYR A 217 -10.21 -4.28 -1.74
N LEU A 218 -9.20 -4.89 -2.35
CA LEU A 218 -9.05 -4.98 -3.80
C LEU A 218 -10.27 -5.67 -4.43
N ALA A 219 -10.73 -6.78 -3.85
CA ALA A 219 -11.92 -7.49 -4.31
C ALA A 219 -13.21 -6.66 -4.16
N LYS A 220 -13.34 -5.89 -3.08
CA LYS A 220 -14.45 -4.94 -2.90
C LYS A 220 -14.47 -3.94 -4.05
N GLU A 221 -13.35 -3.29 -4.36
CA GLU A 221 -13.27 -2.31 -5.45
C GLU A 221 -13.52 -2.94 -6.82
N VAL A 222 -13.03 -4.17 -7.07
CA VAL A 222 -13.32 -4.90 -8.32
C VAL A 222 -14.82 -5.14 -8.47
N LYS A 223 -15.52 -5.53 -7.40
CA LYS A 223 -16.98 -5.76 -7.42
C LYS A 223 -17.77 -4.48 -7.65
N GLU A 224 -17.22 -3.33 -7.28
CA GLU A 224 -17.79 -2.00 -7.52
C GLU A 224 -17.54 -1.48 -8.94
N LYS A 225 -16.81 -2.25 -9.78
CA LYS A 225 -16.56 -1.96 -11.19
C LYS A 225 -17.30 -2.99 -12.08
N PRO A 226 -18.58 -2.76 -12.40
CA PRO A 226 -19.38 -3.70 -13.18
C PRO A 226 -18.70 -4.06 -14.52
N GLY A 227 -18.65 -5.36 -14.82
CA GLY A 227 -18.09 -5.88 -16.07
C GLY A 227 -16.55 -6.01 -16.10
N LEU A 228 -15.81 -5.56 -15.08
CA LEU A 228 -14.36 -5.68 -15.04
C LEU A 228 -13.90 -7.15 -15.08
N VAL A 229 -14.50 -8.00 -14.26
CA VAL A 229 -14.18 -9.44 -14.21
C VAL A 229 -14.42 -10.11 -15.57
N ASP A 230 -15.54 -9.81 -16.22
CA ASP A 230 -15.84 -10.34 -17.55
C ASP A 230 -14.85 -9.83 -18.61
N ALA A 231 -14.49 -8.54 -18.57
CA ALA A 231 -13.52 -7.96 -19.48
C ALA A 231 -12.13 -8.60 -19.31
N LEU A 232 -11.71 -8.86 -18.07
CA LEU A 232 -10.45 -9.54 -17.77
C LEU A 232 -10.48 -11.00 -18.28
N ASN A 233 -11.56 -11.73 -17.99
CA ASN A 233 -11.67 -13.13 -18.40
C ASN A 233 -11.79 -13.32 -19.91
N ASN A 234 -12.34 -12.33 -20.62
CA ASN A 234 -12.43 -12.33 -22.08
C ASN A 234 -11.20 -11.69 -22.75
N ALA A 235 -10.22 -11.21 -21.99
CA ALA A 235 -8.97 -10.74 -22.55
C ALA A 235 -8.21 -11.94 -23.17
N GLY A 236 -8.00 -11.90 -24.49
CA GLY A 236 -7.42 -13.02 -25.25
C GLY A 236 -5.94 -13.32 -24.95
N SER A 237 -5.29 -12.51 -24.11
CA SER A 237 -3.89 -12.65 -23.73
C SER A 237 -3.59 -11.95 -22.39
N ALA A 238 -2.46 -12.27 -21.78
CA ALA A 238 -2.07 -11.71 -20.47
C ALA A 238 -1.76 -10.20 -20.56
N ASP A 239 -1.17 -9.74 -21.66
CA ASP A 239 -0.96 -8.31 -21.97
C ASP A 239 -2.28 -7.57 -22.19
N ALA A 240 -3.26 -8.19 -22.87
CA ALA A 240 -4.59 -7.61 -23.00
C ALA A 240 -5.28 -7.49 -21.63
N ALA A 241 -5.17 -8.51 -20.77
CA ALA A 241 -5.69 -8.47 -19.40
C ALA A 241 -4.98 -7.39 -18.57
N ALA A 242 -3.65 -7.27 -18.71
CA ALA A 242 -2.89 -6.22 -18.05
C ALA A 242 -3.35 -4.82 -18.46
N SER A 243 -3.65 -4.62 -19.76
CA SER A 243 -4.19 -3.35 -20.26
C SER A 243 -5.59 -3.05 -19.74
N VAL A 244 -6.46 -4.07 -19.62
CA VAL A 244 -7.80 -3.93 -19.03
C VAL A 244 -7.68 -3.49 -17.57
N TRP A 245 -6.84 -4.16 -16.78
CA TRP A 245 -6.63 -3.80 -15.37
C TRP A 245 -6.09 -2.38 -15.22
N CYS A 246 -5.04 -2.03 -15.97
CA CYS A 246 -4.45 -0.68 -15.92
C CYS A 246 -5.48 0.41 -16.23
N LYS A 247 -6.31 0.22 -17.26
CA LYS A 247 -7.29 1.22 -17.73
C LYS A 247 -8.55 1.31 -16.89
N GLN A 248 -8.95 0.25 -16.19
CA GLN A 248 -10.25 0.20 -15.49
C GLN A 248 -10.11 0.16 -13.97
N PHE A 249 -9.01 -0.39 -13.46
CA PHE A 249 -8.72 -0.46 -12.03
C PHE A 249 -7.71 0.61 -11.60
N GLU A 250 -6.49 0.60 -12.16
CA GLU A 250 -5.41 1.49 -11.70
C GLU A 250 -5.59 2.94 -12.10
N LEU A 251 -6.06 3.18 -13.33
CA LEU A 251 -6.17 4.53 -13.91
C LEU A 251 -4.83 5.28 -13.92
N ALA A 252 -3.72 4.54 -14.11
CA ALA A 252 -2.38 5.08 -14.07
C ALA A 252 -2.15 6.20 -15.10
N ALA A 253 -1.65 7.35 -14.64
CA ALA A 253 -1.35 8.51 -15.49
C ALA A 253 -0.19 8.23 -16.46
N ASP A 254 0.90 7.63 -15.96
CA ASP A 254 1.94 7.01 -16.78
C ASP A 254 1.85 5.48 -16.62
N PRO A 255 1.22 4.79 -17.58
CA PRO A 255 0.86 3.39 -17.38
C PRO A 255 2.03 2.43 -17.46
N GLN A 256 3.18 2.79 -18.04
CA GLN A 256 4.33 1.88 -18.19
C GLN A 256 3.96 0.47 -18.71
N MET A 257 3.04 0.40 -19.68
CA MET A 257 2.43 -0.87 -20.13
C MET A 257 3.44 -1.94 -20.55
N GLN A 258 4.58 -1.54 -21.14
CA GLN A 258 5.61 -2.49 -21.55
C GLN A 258 6.11 -3.36 -20.39
N ASN A 259 6.30 -2.79 -19.20
CA ASN A 259 6.74 -3.54 -18.03
C ASN A 259 5.63 -4.47 -17.53
N ARG A 260 4.40 -3.94 -17.45
CA ARG A 260 3.22 -4.70 -17.01
C ARG A 260 2.97 -5.91 -17.90
N ASP A 261 3.09 -5.74 -19.22
CA ASP A 261 2.96 -6.81 -20.21
C ASP A 261 4.06 -7.85 -20.05
N GLN A 262 5.32 -7.42 -19.84
CA GLN A 262 6.43 -8.33 -19.58
C GLN A 262 6.22 -9.14 -18.31
N TYR A 263 5.79 -8.51 -17.21
CA TYR A 263 5.47 -9.23 -15.98
C TYR A 263 4.30 -10.17 -16.17
N ALA A 264 3.22 -9.75 -16.84
CA ALA A 264 2.06 -10.58 -17.11
C ALA A 264 2.38 -11.81 -17.98
N GLN A 265 3.31 -11.69 -18.93
CA GLN A 265 3.80 -12.83 -19.70
C GLN A 265 4.65 -13.76 -18.84
N GLN A 266 5.51 -13.22 -17.96
CA GLN A 266 6.33 -14.00 -17.03
C GLN A 266 5.46 -14.79 -16.03
N PHE A 267 4.63 -14.09 -15.24
CA PHE A 267 3.18 -14.35 -15.15
C PHE A 267 2.74 -15.75 -15.61
N LEU A 268 2.13 -15.74 -16.79
CA LEU A 268 1.52 -16.89 -17.39
C LEU A 268 2.53 -18.02 -17.70
N SER A 269 3.77 -17.68 -18.06
CA SER A 269 4.78 -18.65 -18.54
C SER A 269 5.33 -19.57 -17.44
N GLN A 270 5.45 -19.08 -16.20
CA GLN A 270 6.00 -19.86 -15.08
C GLN A 270 4.92 -20.69 -14.36
N GLY A 271 3.68 -20.64 -14.85
CA GLY A 271 2.53 -21.36 -14.29
C GLY A 271 1.97 -20.73 -13.01
N LEU A 272 2.12 -19.41 -12.89
CA LEU A 272 1.89 -18.61 -11.68
C LEU A 272 0.43 -18.58 -11.22
#